data_AF-A0A383CK45-F1
#
_entry.id   AF-A0A383CK45-F1
#
_cell.length_a   1.000
_cell.length_b   1.000
_cell.length_c   1.000
_cell.angle_alpha   90.00
_cell.angle_beta   90.00
_cell.angle_gamma   90.00
#
_symmetry.space_group_name_H-M   'P 1'
#
loop_
_entity.id
_entity.type
_entity.pdbx_description
1 polymer ?
#
loop_
_entity_poly.entity_id
_entity_poly.type
_entity_poly.pdbx_seq_one_letter_code
_entity_poly.pdbx_strand_id
1 'polypeptide(L)'
;TGTITITDGTDGDIAITPNGDGKVQLDGLAWPTADGSANQLLSTDGSGALSWTNNSAATNIDGLSDAKSGGDNFNNSIILGHETTGTLNNANNNTAIGINSLDAITSGDGNTAFGLSSLTALTTGNYNSAQGAYSLRDNTSGSYNVAMGNSSLRDMTEGLKNSALGQGSAFRVTTGDFNVGLGFRSGDTITVGNNNVIVGGFADASKNDASNQIVIGHRATGQADNSVTLGNADVTAIYM
;
A
#
# COMPACT_ATOMS: atom_id res chain seq x y z
N THR A 1 46.80 20.58 40.84
CA THR A 1 47.52 21.71 40.21
C THR A 1 48.13 21.21 38.93
N GLY A 2 47.85 21.89 37.82
CA GLY A 2 48.47 21.65 36.52
C GLY A 2 48.24 22.88 35.65
N THR A 3 49.25 23.31 34.91
CA THR A 3 49.16 24.43 33.96
C THR A 3 48.87 23.88 32.57
N ILE A 4 47.88 24.48 31.88
CA ILE A 4 47.60 24.20 30.46
C ILE A 4 48.37 25.25 29.65
N THR A 5 49.20 24.81 28.71
CA THR A 5 49.86 25.70 27.76
C THR A 5 49.06 25.64 26.47
N ILE A 6 48.48 26.76 26.07
CA ILE A 6 47.79 26.91 24.78
C ILE A 6 48.78 27.64 23.87
N THR A 7 49.21 26.95 22.81
CA THR A 7 50.15 27.53 21.85
C THR A 7 49.49 27.50 20.48
N ASP A 8 49.40 28.67 19.85
CA ASP A 8 48.97 28.80 18.45
C ASP A 8 50.17 28.40 17.57
N GLY A 9 50.00 27.29 16.84
CA GLY A 9 50.98 26.76 15.92
C GLY A 9 51.14 27.65 14.69
N THR A 10 52.28 27.55 14.01
CA THR A 10 52.57 28.38 12.82
C THR A 10 51.66 28.06 11.62
N ASP A 11 50.88 27.00 11.70
CA ASP A 11 49.84 26.54 10.80
C ASP A 11 48.42 27.00 11.20
N GLY A 12 48.26 27.67 12.35
CA GLY A 12 46.98 28.12 12.90
C GLY A 12 46.27 27.08 13.76
N ASP A 13 46.92 25.94 14.03
CA ASP A 13 46.37 24.90 14.90
C ASP A 13 46.64 25.22 16.36
N ILE A 14 45.62 25.04 17.20
CA ILE A 14 45.77 25.18 18.66
C ILE A 14 46.13 23.83 19.25
N ALA A 15 47.41 23.67 19.61
CA ALA A 15 47.89 22.48 20.30
C ALA A 15 47.65 22.60 21.81
N ILE A 16 46.85 21.70 22.36
CA ILE A 16 46.67 21.53 23.81
C ILE A 16 47.34 20.21 24.18
N THR A 17 48.27 20.20 25.14
CA THR A 17 48.98 18.99 25.57
C THR A 17 49.11 18.99 27.11
N PRO A 18 48.68 17.94 27.82
CA PRO A 18 48.79 17.87 29.26
C PRO A 18 50.23 17.46 29.65
N ASN A 19 50.75 18.05 30.72
CA ASN A 19 52.07 17.72 31.25
C ASN A 19 52.01 16.53 32.22
N GLY A 20 51.71 15.34 31.68
CA GLY A 20 51.55 14.07 32.37
C GLY A 20 50.74 13.07 31.54
N ASP A 21 50.47 11.87 32.07
CA ASP A 21 49.84 10.77 31.32
C ASP A 21 48.31 10.91 31.11
N GLY A 22 47.74 12.08 31.44
CA GLY A 22 46.31 12.37 31.30
C GLY A 22 45.89 12.70 29.86
N LYS A 23 44.60 12.59 29.54
CA LYS A 23 44.05 13.00 28.22
C LYS A 23 43.69 14.49 28.23
N VAL A 24 43.79 15.17 27.09
CA VAL A 24 43.15 16.49 26.91
C VAL A 24 41.65 16.28 26.84
N GLN A 25 40.94 16.75 27.86
CA GLN A 25 39.48 16.77 27.87
C GLN A 25 39.03 18.16 27.39
N LEU A 26 38.51 18.22 26.16
CA LEU A 26 37.54 19.26 25.82
C LEU A 26 36.26 18.82 26.51
N ASP A 27 35.93 19.47 27.61
CA ASP A 27 35.01 18.91 28.62
C ASP A 27 33.70 18.42 27.99
N GLY A 28 33.34 17.16 28.29
CA GLY A 28 32.17 16.47 27.77
C GLY A 28 32.29 15.69 26.45
N LEU A 29 33.37 15.83 25.66
CA LEU A 29 33.54 15.10 24.39
C LEU A 29 34.97 14.60 24.15
N ALA A 30 35.14 13.29 23.97
CA ALA A 30 36.41 12.66 23.61
C ALA A 30 36.49 12.39 22.09
N TRP A 31 37.42 13.07 21.40
CA TRP A 31 37.60 12.98 19.95
C TRP A 31 38.45 11.76 19.52
N PRO A 32 38.21 11.17 18.33
CA PRO A 32 39.11 10.19 17.73
C PRO A 32 40.50 10.78 17.45
N THR A 33 41.56 10.02 17.70
CA THR A 33 42.95 10.47 17.51
C THR A 33 43.52 10.17 16.11
N ALA A 34 42.69 9.66 15.20
CA ALA A 34 43.06 9.37 13.83
C ALA A 34 41.91 9.81 12.89
N ASP A 35 42.27 10.18 11.67
CA ASP A 35 41.29 10.55 10.65
C ASP A 35 40.42 9.37 10.22
N GLY A 36 39.15 9.64 9.92
CA GLY A 36 38.25 8.66 9.33
C GLY A 36 38.63 8.33 7.88
N SER A 37 38.19 7.17 7.40
CA SER A 37 38.28 6.79 5.99
C SER A 37 37.07 7.30 5.19
N ALA A 38 37.15 7.26 3.86
CA ALA A 38 36.04 7.64 2.98
C ALA A 38 34.75 6.85 3.31
N ASN A 39 33.61 7.53 3.32
CA ASN A 39 32.28 6.99 3.67
C ASN A 39 32.12 6.55 5.14
N GLN A 40 32.84 7.17 6.08
CA GLN A 40 32.56 7.06 7.51
C GLN A 40 31.77 8.28 8.04
N LEU A 41 30.92 8.05 9.03
CA LEU A 41 30.20 9.02 9.84
C LEU A 41 30.91 9.17 11.19
N LEU A 42 30.84 10.35 11.79
CA LEU A 42 31.22 10.54 13.20
C LEU A 42 29.98 10.30 14.07
N SER A 43 30.05 9.35 15.00
CA SER A 43 28.96 8.96 15.90
C SER A 43 29.31 9.19 17.37
N THR A 44 28.29 9.42 18.20
CA THR A 44 28.42 9.45 19.66
C THR A 44 27.80 8.19 20.29
N ASP A 45 28.37 7.74 21.41
CA ASP A 45 27.81 6.67 22.24
C ASP A 45 26.72 7.14 23.22
N GLY A 46 26.39 8.45 23.24
CA GLY A 46 25.46 9.05 24.20
C GLY A 46 26.05 9.29 25.60
N SER A 47 27.31 8.93 25.82
CA SER A 47 28.10 9.17 27.04
C SER A 47 29.34 10.03 26.81
N GLY A 48 29.40 10.74 25.68
CA GLY A 48 30.43 11.73 25.39
C GLY A 48 31.67 11.17 24.67
N ALA A 49 31.68 9.90 24.25
CA ALA A 49 32.72 9.40 23.36
C ALA A 49 32.28 9.58 21.90
N LEU A 50 33.21 10.04 21.05
CA LEU A 50 33.03 10.15 19.61
C LEU A 50 33.88 9.10 18.88
N SER A 51 33.34 8.50 17.83
CA SER A 51 34.02 7.47 17.02
C SER A 51 33.61 7.53 15.56
N TRP A 52 34.53 7.19 14.65
CA TRP A 52 34.21 7.01 13.22
C TRP A 52 33.55 5.65 13.00
N THR A 53 32.37 5.66 12.41
CA THR A 53 31.59 4.47 12.03
C THR A 53 31.36 4.47 10.53
N ASN A 54 31.29 3.32 9.88
CA ASN A 54 30.99 3.29 8.45
C ASN A 54 29.58 3.83 8.19
N ASN A 55 29.43 4.72 7.19
CA ASN A 55 28.15 5.11 6.62
C ASN A 55 27.53 3.88 5.95
N SER A 56 26.82 3.11 6.75
CA SER A 56 26.10 1.93 6.31
C SER A 56 24.81 2.41 5.66
N ALA A 57 24.37 1.77 4.57
CA ALA A 57 23.04 2.00 4.03
C ALA A 57 22.01 1.96 5.16
N ALA A 58 20.92 2.75 5.08
CA ALA A 58 19.87 2.79 6.09
C ALA A 58 19.57 1.36 6.55
N THR A 59 19.96 1.05 7.78
CA THR A 59 19.94 -0.34 8.24
C THR A 59 18.50 -0.76 8.54
N ASN A 60 17.58 0.22 8.71
CA ASN A 60 16.23 0.05 9.22
C ASN A 60 15.22 1.06 8.58
N ILE A 61 13.92 0.71 8.48
CA ILE A 61 12.76 1.62 8.22
C ILE A 61 12.03 2.03 9.52
N ASP A 62 12.68 1.80 10.67
CA ASP A 62 12.12 1.66 12.03
C ASP A 62 11.54 2.93 12.70
N GLY A 63 11.17 3.93 11.91
CA GLY A 63 10.07 4.82 12.27
C GLY A 63 8.69 4.18 12.04
N LEU A 64 8.63 2.98 11.47
CA LEU A 64 7.40 2.26 11.13
C LEU A 64 7.22 1.07 12.09
N SER A 65 6.44 1.24 13.16
CA SER A 65 6.10 0.17 14.12
C SER A 65 5.21 -0.94 13.55
N ASP A 66 4.84 -0.83 12.28
CA ASP A 66 3.70 -1.47 11.65
C ASP A 66 4.05 -2.05 10.25
N ALA A 67 5.31 -2.45 10.04
CA ALA A 67 5.78 -3.09 8.81
C ALA A 67 6.07 -4.59 9.01
N LYS A 68 5.69 -5.45 8.05
CA LYS A 68 5.97 -6.89 8.02
C LYS A 68 6.41 -7.33 6.62
N SER A 69 7.59 -7.94 6.50
CA SER A 69 8.16 -8.37 5.21
C SER A 69 8.59 -9.85 5.16
N GLY A 70 8.11 -10.71 6.07
CA GLY A 70 8.45 -12.14 6.14
C GLY A 70 7.84 -12.94 7.32
N GLY A 71 7.99 -14.27 7.32
CA GLY A 71 7.59 -15.21 8.39
C GLY A 71 7.19 -16.62 7.90
N ASP A 72 6.97 -17.57 8.82
CA ASP A 72 6.44 -18.91 8.49
C ASP A 72 5.08 -18.75 7.77
N ASN A 73 4.95 -19.35 6.59
CA ASN A 73 3.78 -19.21 5.70
C ASN A 73 3.47 -17.77 5.21
N PHE A 74 4.44 -16.84 5.27
CA PHE A 74 4.36 -15.47 4.75
C PHE A 74 5.63 -15.13 3.95
N ASN A 75 5.80 -15.80 2.82
CA ASN A 75 6.97 -15.65 1.94
C ASN A 75 6.68 -14.70 0.77
N ASN A 76 7.71 -13.95 0.33
CA ASN A 76 7.65 -13.00 -0.79
C ASN A 76 6.56 -11.93 -0.66
N SER A 77 6.30 -11.48 0.57
CA SER A 77 5.24 -10.54 0.89
C SER A 77 5.81 -9.29 1.58
N ILE A 78 5.27 -8.11 1.26
CA ILE A 78 5.60 -6.85 1.95
C ILE A 78 4.31 -6.17 2.38
N ILE A 79 4.21 -5.89 3.68
CA ILE A 79 3.12 -5.12 4.27
C ILE A 79 3.69 -3.93 5.04
N LEU A 80 3.20 -2.72 4.75
CA LEU A 80 3.60 -1.48 5.43
C LEU A 80 2.34 -0.76 5.94
N GLY A 81 2.26 -0.47 7.25
CA GLY A 81 1.14 0.27 7.86
C GLY A 81 0.14 -0.57 8.69
N HIS A 82 0.54 -1.69 9.30
CA HIS A 82 -0.34 -2.80 9.64
C HIS A 82 0.05 -3.63 10.90
N GLU A 83 -0.99 -4.10 11.62
CA GLU A 83 -0.94 -5.19 12.61
C GLU A 83 -1.92 -6.31 12.18
N THR A 84 -1.45 -7.49 11.73
CA THR A 84 -2.34 -8.60 11.34
C THR A 84 -2.97 -9.18 12.60
N THR A 85 -4.28 -9.32 12.62
CA THR A 85 -4.98 -10.04 13.69
C THR A 85 -5.29 -11.48 13.25
N GLY A 86 -4.33 -12.40 13.36
CA GLY A 86 -4.60 -13.81 13.05
C GLY A 86 -3.38 -14.70 12.78
N THR A 87 -3.61 -16.00 12.65
CA THR A 87 -2.60 -16.98 12.20
C THR A 87 -2.59 -17.04 10.69
N LEU A 88 -1.44 -16.75 10.08
CA LEU A 88 -1.22 -16.85 8.64
C LEU A 88 -0.93 -18.31 8.25
N ASN A 89 -1.77 -18.89 7.39
CA ASN A 89 -1.66 -20.25 6.90
C ASN A 89 -1.86 -20.27 5.38
N ASN A 90 -0.78 -20.37 4.61
CA ASN A 90 -0.78 -20.22 3.15
C ASN A 90 -1.31 -18.85 2.70
N ALA A 91 -0.60 -17.78 3.08
CA ALA A 91 -0.88 -16.40 2.66
C ALA A 91 0.35 -15.79 1.95
N ASN A 92 0.76 -16.45 0.87
CA ASN A 92 2.00 -16.17 0.15
C ASN A 92 1.83 -15.14 -0.97
N ASN A 93 2.92 -14.44 -1.32
CA ASN A 93 2.99 -13.50 -2.44
C ASN A 93 1.98 -12.35 -2.35
N ASN A 94 1.72 -11.85 -1.15
CA ASN A 94 0.80 -10.74 -0.90
C ASN A 94 1.57 -9.42 -0.74
N THR A 95 1.08 -8.34 -1.34
CA THR A 95 1.63 -6.99 -1.13
C THR A 95 0.53 -6.10 -0.57
N ALA A 96 0.73 -5.48 0.60
CA ALA A 96 -0.22 -4.51 1.15
C ALA A 96 0.46 -3.23 1.62
N ILE A 97 -0.02 -2.06 1.22
CA ILE A 97 0.51 -0.78 1.73
C ILE A 97 -0.65 0.14 2.04
N GLY A 98 -0.75 0.53 3.31
CA GLY A 98 -1.80 1.41 3.82
C GLY A 98 -2.36 0.92 5.15
N ILE A 99 -2.89 1.86 5.93
CA ILE A 99 -3.51 1.58 7.23
C ILE A 99 -4.66 0.57 7.04
N ASN A 100 -4.66 -0.51 7.81
CA ASN A 100 -5.63 -1.61 7.76
C ASN A 100 -5.75 -2.27 6.37
N SER A 101 -4.72 -2.17 5.53
CA SER A 101 -4.75 -2.85 4.25
C SER A 101 -4.43 -4.34 4.46
N LEU A 102 -5.33 -5.22 4.01
CA LEU A 102 -5.16 -6.67 4.08
C LEU A 102 -4.95 -7.23 5.50
N ASP A 103 -5.54 -6.60 6.53
CA ASP A 103 -5.31 -6.87 7.95
C ASP A 103 -6.01 -8.12 8.51
N ALA A 104 -7.06 -8.60 7.85
CA ALA A 104 -7.79 -9.81 8.24
C ALA A 104 -7.35 -11.11 7.52
N ILE A 105 -6.28 -11.08 6.71
CA ILE A 105 -5.90 -12.25 5.90
C ILE A 105 -5.48 -13.44 6.76
N THR A 106 -6.03 -14.62 6.45
CA THR A 106 -5.70 -15.87 7.14
C THR A 106 -5.11 -16.91 6.19
N SER A 107 -5.73 -17.12 5.01
CA SER A 107 -5.27 -18.09 4.01
C SER A 107 -5.66 -17.67 2.59
N GLY A 108 -4.85 -16.84 1.93
CA GLY A 108 -5.09 -16.37 0.57
C GLY A 108 -3.81 -15.89 -0.10
N ASP A 109 -3.57 -16.33 -1.32
CA ASP A 109 -2.33 -16.09 -2.05
C ASP A 109 -2.49 -15.01 -3.13
N GLY A 110 -1.41 -14.26 -3.39
CA GLY A 110 -1.29 -13.41 -4.58
C GLY A 110 -2.13 -12.14 -4.60
N ASN A 111 -2.53 -11.62 -3.43
CA ASN A 111 -3.31 -10.40 -3.32
C ASN A 111 -2.41 -9.15 -3.30
N THR A 112 -2.88 -8.09 -3.94
CA THR A 112 -2.23 -6.78 -3.95
C THR A 112 -3.21 -5.75 -3.42
N ALA A 113 -2.85 -5.02 -2.36
CA ALA A 113 -3.70 -4.06 -1.69
C ALA A 113 -2.95 -2.74 -1.47
N PHE A 114 -3.45 -1.64 -2.02
CA PHE A 114 -2.83 -0.32 -1.87
C PHE A 114 -3.89 0.70 -1.46
N GLY A 115 -3.80 1.21 -0.24
CA GLY A 115 -4.67 2.27 0.28
C GLY A 115 -5.32 1.92 1.62
N LEU A 116 -5.86 2.95 2.27
CA LEU A 116 -6.58 2.83 3.55
C LEU A 116 -7.71 1.80 3.46
N SER A 117 -7.65 0.78 4.32
CA SER A 117 -8.64 -0.30 4.42
C SER A 117 -8.94 -1.01 3.10
N SER A 118 -7.96 -1.06 2.19
CA SER A 118 -8.06 -1.83 0.95
C SER A 118 -7.93 -3.32 1.28
N LEU A 119 -8.91 -4.14 0.85
CA LEU A 119 -9.00 -5.58 1.20
C LEU A 119 -8.96 -5.89 2.71
N THR A 120 -9.43 -4.97 3.56
CA THR A 120 -9.38 -5.13 5.03
C THR A 120 -10.13 -6.36 5.53
N ALA A 121 -11.24 -6.75 4.90
CA ALA A 121 -12.02 -7.91 5.33
C ALA A 121 -11.56 -9.26 4.72
N LEU A 122 -10.54 -9.28 3.86
CA LEU A 122 -10.17 -10.49 3.10
C LEU A 122 -9.55 -11.53 4.01
N THR A 123 -10.20 -12.70 4.11
CA THR A 123 -9.71 -13.84 4.91
C THR A 123 -9.09 -14.92 4.04
N THR A 124 -9.80 -15.39 3.00
CA THR A 124 -9.40 -16.58 2.24
C THR A 124 -9.32 -16.43 0.71
N GLY A 125 -9.66 -15.26 0.18
CA GLY A 125 -9.66 -15.02 -1.26
C GLY A 125 -8.26 -14.89 -1.85
N ASN A 126 -8.13 -15.26 -3.13
CA ASN A 126 -6.85 -15.28 -3.85
C ASN A 126 -6.85 -14.31 -5.03
N TYR A 127 -5.67 -13.83 -5.41
CA TYR A 127 -5.41 -13.10 -6.66
C TYR A 127 -6.29 -11.85 -6.85
N ASN A 128 -6.59 -11.13 -5.78
CA ASN A 128 -7.27 -9.84 -5.86
C ASN A 128 -6.27 -8.70 -6.03
N SER A 129 -6.58 -7.72 -6.86
CA SER A 129 -5.82 -6.47 -6.99
C SER A 129 -6.71 -5.30 -6.60
N ALA A 130 -6.42 -4.66 -5.48
CA ALA A 130 -7.18 -3.56 -4.91
C ALA A 130 -6.28 -2.33 -4.75
N GLN A 131 -6.59 -1.26 -5.47
CA GLN A 131 -5.83 -0.01 -5.44
C GLN A 131 -6.78 1.17 -5.23
N GLY A 132 -6.75 1.75 -4.04
CA GLY A 132 -7.60 2.88 -3.64
C GLY A 132 -8.12 2.69 -2.22
N ALA A 133 -8.38 3.79 -1.51
CA ALA A 133 -8.99 3.70 -0.19
C ALA A 133 -10.36 3.00 -0.29
N TYR A 134 -10.58 2.00 0.57
CA TYR A 134 -11.79 1.17 0.63
C TYR A 134 -12.07 0.34 -0.64
N SER A 135 -11.06 0.11 -1.49
CA SER A 135 -11.18 -0.79 -2.63
C SER A 135 -11.32 -2.25 -2.17
N LEU A 136 -12.34 -2.97 -2.64
CA LEU A 136 -12.67 -4.35 -2.18
C LEU A 136 -12.74 -4.48 -0.64
N ARG A 137 -13.25 -3.45 0.05
CA ARG A 137 -13.20 -3.34 1.51
C ARG A 137 -13.84 -4.55 2.21
N ASP A 138 -15.03 -4.95 1.77
CA ASP A 138 -15.84 -5.96 2.45
C ASP A 138 -15.60 -7.39 1.91
N ASN A 139 -14.63 -7.57 1.01
CA ASN A 139 -14.41 -8.86 0.34
C ASN A 139 -13.82 -9.84 1.35
N THR A 140 -14.53 -10.93 1.65
CA THR A 140 -14.11 -11.91 2.67
C THR A 140 -13.44 -13.14 2.07
N SER A 141 -13.92 -13.62 0.92
CA SER A 141 -13.42 -14.85 0.26
C SER A 141 -13.42 -14.80 -1.28
N GLY A 142 -13.97 -13.73 -1.86
CA GLY A 142 -13.97 -13.53 -3.31
C GLY A 142 -12.55 -13.48 -3.88
N SER A 143 -12.38 -14.02 -5.09
CA SER A 143 -11.09 -14.22 -5.74
C SER A 143 -11.09 -13.69 -7.17
N TYR A 144 -9.89 -13.35 -7.67
CA TYR A 144 -9.65 -12.86 -9.03
C TYR A 144 -10.34 -11.53 -9.35
N ASN A 145 -10.57 -10.67 -8.35
CA ASN A 145 -11.18 -9.36 -8.59
C ASN A 145 -10.10 -8.28 -8.78
N VAL A 146 -10.35 -7.35 -9.71
CA VAL A 146 -9.54 -6.15 -9.92
C VAL A 146 -10.38 -4.94 -9.58
N ALA A 147 -9.95 -4.14 -8.61
CA ALA A 147 -10.61 -2.92 -8.18
C ALA A 147 -9.59 -1.79 -8.11
N MET A 148 -9.78 -0.77 -8.94
CA MET A 148 -8.92 0.41 -8.99
C MET A 148 -9.76 1.68 -8.87
N GLY A 149 -9.57 2.42 -7.79
CA GLY A 149 -10.33 3.62 -7.46
C GLY A 149 -10.84 3.58 -6.02
N ASN A 150 -11.06 4.76 -5.43
CA ASN A 150 -11.65 4.84 -4.10
C ASN A 150 -13.04 4.19 -4.09
N SER A 151 -13.27 3.28 -3.14
CA SER A 151 -14.51 2.52 -3.00
C SER A 151 -14.93 1.71 -4.24
N SER A 152 -13.99 1.32 -5.12
CA SER A 152 -14.28 0.39 -6.21
C SER A 152 -14.56 -1.01 -5.66
N LEU A 153 -15.64 -1.67 -6.09
CA LEU A 153 -16.15 -2.96 -5.54
C LEU A 153 -16.23 -2.98 -3.99
N ARG A 154 -16.60 -1.86 -3.36
CA ARG A 154 -16.50 -1.71 -1.90
C ARG A 154 -17.28 -2.77 -1.12
N ASP A 155 -18.53 -3.04 -1.54
CA ASP A 155 -19.46 -3.91 -0.81
C ASP A 155 -19.39 -5.39 -1.27
N MET A 156 -18.37 -5.75 -2.05
CA MET A 156 -18.13 -7.14 -2.50
C MET A 156 -17.81 -8.03 -1.32
N THR A 157 -18.42 -9.22 -1.22
CA THR A 157 -18.16 -10.19 -0.14
C THR A 157 -17.55 -11.49 -0.66
N GLU A 158 -18.15 -12.08 -1.70
CA GLU A 158 -17.77 -13.43 -2.20
C GLU A 158 -17.66 -13.51 -3.74
N GLY A 159 -18.01 -12.43 -4.44
CA GLY A 159 -18.01 -12.39 -5.91
C GLY A 159 -16.63 -12.67 -6.52
N LEU A 160 -16.64 -13.25 -7.72
CA LEU A 160 -15.46 -13.72 -8.43
C LEU A 160 -15.28 -13.00 -9.77
N LYS A 161 -14.02 -12.77 -10.15
CA LYS A 161 -13.63 -12.36 -11.50
C LYS A 161 -14.27 -11.06 -11.98
N ASN A 162 -14.49 -10.11 -11.07
CA ASN A 162 -14.98 -8.78 -11.41
C ASN A 162 -13.81 -7.82 -11.71
N SER A 163 -14.03 -6.85 -12.59
CA SER A 163 -13.05 -5.80 -12.92
C SER A 163 -13.70 -4.43 -12.85
N ALA A 164 -13.33 -3.62 -11.87
CA ALA A 164 -13.91 -2.31 -11.62
C ALA A 164 -12.84 -1.22 -11.56
N LEU A 165 -12.83 -0.33 -12.56
CA LEU A 165 -11.89 0.78 -12.65
C LEU A 165 -12.64 2.12 -12.63
N GLY A 166 -12.47 2.88 -11.56
CA GLY A 166 -13.11 4.18 -11.33
C GLY A 166 -13.57 4.34 -9.88
N GLN A 167 -13.65 5.59 -9.42
CA GLN A 167 -14.16 5.89 -8.08
C GLN A 167 -15.62 5.43 -7.98
N GLY A 168 -15.91 4.56 -7.00
CA GLY A 168 -17.24 3.96 -6.81
C GLY A 168 -17.71 3.06 -7.95
N SER A 169 -16.82 2.58 -8.82
CA SER A 169 -17.21 1.62 -9.85
C SER A 169 -17.67 0.30 -9.22
N ALA A 170 -18.79 -0.24 -9.69
CA ALA A 170 -19.41 -1.47 -9.23
C ALA A 170 -19.56 -1.55 -7.69
N PHE A 171 -19.76 -0.39 -7.06
CA PHE A 171 -19.66 -0.20 -5.61
C PHE A 171 -20.52 -1.16 -4.77
N ARG A 172 -21.71 -1.53 -5.27
CA ARG A 172 -22.70 -2.34 -4.55
C ARG A 172 -22.69 -3.83 -4.90
N VAL A 173 -21.79 -4.28 -5.78
CA VAL A 173 -21.73 -5.72 -6.13
C VAL A 173 -21.32 -6.49 -4.88
N THR A 174 -22.14 -7.43 -4.42
CA THR A 174 -21.89 -8.25 -3.23
C THR A 174 -21.38 -9.65 -3.61
N THR A 175 -22.17 -10.40 -4.39
CA THR A 175 -21.89 -11.80 -4.78
C THR A 175 -21.92 -12.01 -6.30
N GLY A 176 -22.08 -10.94 -7.08
CA GLY A 176 -22.08 -11.03 -8.53
C GLY A 176 -20.70 -11.39 -9.08
N ASP A 177 -20.69 -12.18 -10.15
CA ASP A 177 -19.49 -12.67 -10.84
C ASP A 177 -19.36 -12.07 -12.24
N PHE A 178 -18.12 -11.99 -12.72
CA PHE A 178 -17.80 -11.63 -14.12
C PHE A 178 -18.33 -10.26 -14.57
N ASN A 179 -18.47 -9.30 -13.67
CA ASN A 179 -18.87 -7.94 -14.03
C ASN A 179 -17.65 -7.06 -14.33
N VAL A 180 -17.78 -6.21 -15.35
CA VAL A 180 -16.82 -5.19 -15.72
C VAL A 180 -17.47 -3.82 -15.54
N GLY A 181 -16.90 -2.97 -14.68
CA GLY A 181 -17.33 -1.59 -14.45
C GLY A 181 -16.20 -0.61 -14.75
N LEU A 182 -16.31 0.19 -15.80
CA LEU A 182 -15.28 1.16 -16.18
C LEU A 182 -15.84 2.59 -16.17
N GLY A 183 -15.46 3.39 -15.17
CA GLY A 183 -15.88 4.79 -15.05
C GLY A 183 -16.21 5.20 -13.61
N PHE A 184 -16.34 6.51 -13.40
CA PHE A 184 -16.85 7.05 -12.13
C PHE A 184 -18.27 6.54 -11.89
N ARG A 185 -18.48 5.78 -10.80
CA ARG A 185 -19.77 5.16 -10.46
C ARG A 185 -20.42 4.35 -11.59
N SER A 186 -19.62 3.66 -12.40
CA SER A 186 -20.17 2.76 -13.41
C SER A 186 -20.67 1.46 -12.77
N GLY A 187 -21.86 1.00 -13.10
CA GLY A 187 -22.44 -0.26 -12.64
C GLY A 187 -22.72 -0.29 -11.14
N ASP A 188 -22.88 0.88 -10.50
CA ASP A 188 -23.07 0.97 -9.05
C ASP A 188 -24.47 0.50 -8.59
N THR A 189 -25.36 0.23 -9.55
CA THR A 189 -26.66 -0.40 -9.33
C THR A 189 -26.60 -1.94 -9.18
N ILE A 190 -25.57 -2.60 -9.73
CA ILE A 190 -25.47 -4.08 -9.69
C ILE A 190 -25.21 -4.54 -8.26
N THR A 191 -26.01 -5.49 -7.76
CA THR A 191 -25.77 -6.12 -6.44
C THR A 191 -25.39 -7.59 -6.58
N VAL A 192 -26.21 -8.38 -7.26
CA VAL A 192 -26.03 -9.84 -7.42
C VAL A 192 -25.98 -10.28 -8.89
N GLY A 193 -26.13 -9.32 -9.81
CA GLY A 193 -26.08 -9.55 -11.25
C GLY A 193 -24.72 -10.07 -11.72
N ASN A 194 -24.74 -10.77 -12.86
CA ASN A 194 -23.56 -11.46 -13.40
C ASN A 194 -23.32 -11.10 -14.86
N ASN A 195 -22.07 -11.20 -15.31
CA ASN A 195 -21.69 -11.09 -16.71
C ASN A 195 -22.05 -9.74 -17.37
N ASN A 196 -22.08 -8.64 -16.62
CA ASN A 196 -22.38 -7.32 -17.18
C ASN A 196 -21.09 -6.58 -17.55
N VAL A 197 -21.10 -5.86 -18.66
CA VAL A 197 -20.04 -4.94 -19.08
C VAL A 197 -20.61 -3.54 -19.11
N ILE A 198 -20.24 -2.71 -18.13
CA ILE A 198 -20.74 -1.36 -17.93
C ILE A 198 -19.58 -0.37 -18.08
N VAL A 199 -19.61 0.46 -19.12
CA VAL A 199 -18.53 1.39 -19.48
C VAL A 199 -19.08 2.79 -19.65
N GLY A 200 -18.59 3.73 -18.84
CA GLY A 200 -18.99 5.13 -18.86
C GLY A 200 -19.26 5.65 -17.44
N GLY A 201 -18.92 6.91 -17.19
CA GLY A 201 -19.26 7.53 -15.90
C GLY A 201 -20.77 7.57 -15.70
N PHE A 202 -21.24 7.13 -14.54
CA PHE A 202 -22.67 6.96 -14.20
C PHE A 202 -23.44 6.04 -15.16
N ALA A 203 -22.77 5.17 -15.91
CA ALA A 203 -23.46 4.14 -16.67
C ALA A 203 -23.96 3.04 -15.72
N ASP A 204 -25.14 2.48 -15.93
CA ASP A 204 -25.73 1.49 -15.04
C ASP A 204 -26.40 0.34 -15.79
N ALA A 205 -26.48 -0.81 -15.13
CA ALA A 205 -27.29 -1.92 -15.60
C ALA A 205 -28.80 -1.63 -15.40
N SER A 206 -29.67 -2.39 -16.06
CA SER A 206 -31.12 -2.12 -15.98
C SER A 206 -31.75 -2.35 -14.60
N LYS A 207 -31.10 -3.16 -13.75
CA LYS A 207 -31.59 -3.60 -12.43
C LYS A 207 -30.45 -4.20 -11.60
N ASN A 208 -30.73 -4.51 -10.33
CA ASN A 208 -29.76 -5.02 -9.36
C ASN A 208 -29.23 -6.44 -9.66
N ASP A 209 -30.07 -7.29 -10.24
CA ASP A 209 -29.79 -8.67 -10.66
C ASP A 209 -29.60 -8.78 -12.19
N ALA A 210 -29.30 -7.66 -12.84
CA ALA A 210 -29.07 -7.60 -14.28
C ALA A 210 -28.05 -8.67 -14.72
N SER A 211 -28.30 -9.30 -15.85
CA SER A 211 -27.46 -10.37 -16.35
C SER A 211 -27.15 -10.21 -17.83
N ASN A 212 -25.88 -10.41 -18.19
CA ASN A 212 -25.42 -10.46 -19.57
C ASN A 212 -25.76 -9.17 -20.35
N GLN A 213 -25.57 -7.99 -19.73
CA GLN A 213 -25.78 -6.71 -20.41
C GLN A 213 -24.45 -6.08 -20.83
N ILE A 214 -24.43 -5.43 -21.99
CA ILE A 214 -23.34 -4.54 -22.41
C ILE A 214 -23.91 -3.13 -22.45
N VAL A 215 -23.46 -2.24 -21.57
CA VAL A 215 -23.92 -0.85 -21.48
C VAL A 215 -22.72 0.07 -21.66
N ILE A 216 -22.68 0.83 -22.75
CA ILE A 216 -21.55 1.70 -23.07
C ILE A 216 -22.05 3.13 -23.31
N GLY A 217 -21.59 4.08 -22.51
CA GLY A 217 -21.88 5.51 -22.65
C GLY A 217 -22.01 6.23 -21.31
N HIS A 218 -21.63 7.50 -21.24
CA HIS A 218 -21.86 8.32 -20.04
C HIS A 218 -23.36 8.41 -19.75
N ARG A 219 -23.78 8.05 -18.53
CA ARG A 219 -25.20 7.99 -18.12
C ARG A 219 -26.08 7.09 -18.99
N ALA A 220 -25.50 6.08 -19.64
CA ALA A 220 -26.29 5.05 -20.31
C ALA A 220 -26.88 4.10 -19.27
N THR A 221 -28.13 3.66 -19.45
CA THR A 221 -28.78 2.67 -18.58
C THR A 221 -29.20 1.48 -19.41
N GLY A 222 -28.81 0.28 -19.00
CA GLY A 222 -29.24 -0.96 -19.63
C GLY A 222 -30.77 -1.09 -19.64
N GLN A 223 -31.31 -1.85 -20.59
CA GLN A 223 -32.77 -1.94 -20.79
C GLN A 223 -33.34 -3.33 -20.44
N ALA A 224 -32.57 -4.39 -20.66
CA ALA A 224 -32.99 -5.77 -20.38
C ALA A 224 -31.78 -6.71 -20.28
N ASP A 225 -31.97 -7.88 -19.69
CA ASP A 225 -30.94 -8.93 -19.68
C ASP A 225 -30.65 -9.42 -21.11
N ASN A 226 -29.42 -9.88 -21.36
CA ASN A 226 -28.96 -10.32 -22.69
C ASN A 226 -29.07 -9.23 -23.78
N SER A 227 -28.84 -7.97 -23.41
CA SER A 227 -28.98 -6.84 -24.33
C SER A 227 -27.74 -5.95 -24.38
N VAL A 228 -27.65 -5.17 -25.46
CA VAL A 228 -26.63 -4.14 -25.64
C VAL A 228 -27.32 -2.78 -25.66
N THR A 229 -26.82 -1.84 -24.85
CA THR A 229 -27.20 -0.42 -24.86
C THR A 229 -25.96 0.40 -25.20
N LEU A 230 -26.04 1.17 -26.29
CA LEU A 230 -24.98 2.06 -26.76
C LEU A 230 -25.46 3.51 -26.70
N GLY A 231 -25.00 4.26 -25.70
CA GLY A 231 -25.34 5.65 -25.50
C GLY A 231 -26.51 5.89 -24.54
N ASN A 232 -26.70 7.17 -24.23
CA ASN A 232 -27.88 7.69 -23.53
C ASN A 232 -28.84 8.32 -24.56
N ALA A 233 -29.90 8.97 -24.06
CA ALA A 233 -30.89 9.64 -24.92
C ALA A 233 -30.33 10.80 -25.78
N ASP A 234 -29.13 11.30 -25.47
CA ASP A 234 -28.49 12.38 -26.22
C ASP A 234 -27.74 11.86 -27.47
N VAL A 235 -27.55 10.55 -27.62
CA VAL A 235 -26.89 9.97 -28.79
C VAL A 235 -27.82 10.04 -30.00
N THR A 236 -27.37 10.76 -31.03
CA THR A 236 -28.16 11.03 -32.25
C THR A 236 -27.85 10.12 -33.42
N ALA A 237 -26.70 9.44 -33.41
CA ALA A 237 -26.30 8.49 -34.43
C ALA A 237 -25.39 7.41 -33.84
N ILE A 238 -25.56 6.18 -34.30
CA ILE A 238 -24.66 5.06 -34.07
C ILE A 238 -24.15 4.63 -35.44
N TYR A 239 -22.83 4.62 -35.60
CA TYR A 239 -22.18 4.13 -36.83
C TYR A 239 -21.75 2.68 -36.59
N MET A 240 -22.30 1.76 -37.38
CA MET A 240 -22.00 0.32 -37.35
C MET A 240 -21.29 -0.10 -38.62
#